data_AF-A0ABD0QEV9-F1
#
_entry.id   AF-A0ABD0QEV9-F1
#
_cell.length_a   1.000
_cell.length_b   1.000
_cell.length_c   1.000
_cell.angle_alpha   90.00
_cell.angle_beta   90.00
_cell.angle_gamma   90.00
#
_symmetry.space_group_name_H-M   'P 1'
#
loop_
_entity.id
_entity.type
_entity.pdbx_description
1 polymer ?
#
loop_
_entity_poly.entity_id
_entity_poly.type
_entity_poly.pdbx_seq_one_letter_code
_entity_poly.pdbx_strand_id
1 'polypeptide(L)' 'AKLEKMPSIPEEPEVPENEVERFTMPDFVKPLYDLDVVEGREAVLRCKVAGLPYPTIIWFHNGKRIDSTEDRKMTQ' A
#
# COMPACT_ATOMS: atom_id res chain seq x y z
N ALA A 1 -44.01 -24.56 -36.26
CA ALA A 1 -42.73 -25.00 -35.68
C ALA A 1 -42.46 -24.14 -34.46
N LYS A 2 -42.32 -24.75 -33.28
CA LYS A 2 -42.17 -24.06 -31.99
C LYS A 2 -40.70 -23.62 -31.92
N LEU A 3 -40.44 -22.32 -31.89
CA LEU A 3 -39.08 -21.79 -31.75
C LEU A 3 -38.65 -22.05 -30.30
N GLU A 4 -37.86 -23.10 -30.09
CA GLU A 4 -37.36 -23.45 -28.76
C GLU A 4 -36.34 -22.39 -28.31
N LYS A 5 -36.67 -21.74 -27.21
CA LYS A 5 -35.87 -20.69 -26.58
C LYS A 5 -34.57 -21.32 -26.09
N MET A 6 -33.44 -20.81 -26.57
CA MET A 6 -32.10 -21.27 -26.19
C MET A 6 -31.96 -21.19 -24.66
N PRO A 7 -31.45 -22.24 -23.99
CA PRO A 7 -31.38 -22.26 -22.54
C PRO A 7 -30.42 -21.18 -22.06
N SER A 8 -30.91 -20.40 -21.09
CA SER A 8 -30.19 -19.37 -20.38
C SER A 8 -28.87 -19.92 -19.84
N ILE A 9 -27.80 -19.17 -20.08
CA ILE A 9 -26.46 -19.38 -19.54
C ILE A 9 -26.58 -19.75 -18.05
N PRO A 10 -25.92 -20.82 -17.57
CA PRO A 10 -25.91 -21.14 -16.15
C PRO A 10 -25.42 -19.92 -15.39
N GLU A 11 -26.22 -19.48 -14.42
CA GLU A 11 -25.88 -18.41 -13.47
C GLU A 11 -24.53 -18.78 -12.85
N GLU A 12 -23.46 -18.11 -13.30
CA GLU A 12 -22.14 -18.26 -12.71
C GLU A 12 -22.30 -17.99 -11.20
N PRO A 13 -21.73 -18.84 -10.33
CA PRO A 13 -21.93 -18.69 -8.89
C PRO A 13 -21.54 -17.26 -8.50
N GLU A 14 -22.53 -16.48 -8.05
CA GLU A 14 -22.32 -15.15 -7.50
C GLU A 14 -21.38 -15.30 -6.29
N VAL A 15 -20.09 -15.11 -6.52
CA VAL A 15 -19.11 -15.08 -5.45
C VAL A 15 -19.56 -13.95 -4.52
N PRO A 16 -19.83 -14.21 -3.22
CA PRO A 16 -20.26 -13.16 -2.32
C PRO A 16 -19.30 -11.98 -2.42
N GLU A 17 -19.83 -10.80 -2.77
CA GLU A 17 -19.05 -9.59 -3.06
C GLU A 17 -18.12 -9.16 -1.90
N ASN A 18 -18.32 -9.77 -0.72
CA ASN A 18 -17.66 -9.44 0.54
C ASN A 18 -16.29 -10.10 0.78
N GLU A 19 -15.79 -10.99 -0.08
CA GLU A 19 -14.47 -11.63 0.17
C GLU A 19 -13.55 -11.70 -1.06
N VAL A 20 -13.65 -10.75 -1.99
CA VAL A 20 -12.50 -10.48 -2.85
C VAL A 20 -11.58 -9.57 -2.07
N GLU A 21 -10.54 -10.13 -1.42
CA GLU A 21 -9.41 -9.32 -0.93
C GLU A 21 -8.83 -8.56 -2.12
N ARG A 22 -9.26 -7.30 -2.29
CA ARG A 22 -8.81 -6.46 -3.39
C ARG A 22 -7.38 -6.05 -3.13
N PHE A 23 -6.43 -6.84 -3.64
CA PHE A 23 -5.03 -6.48 -3.64
C PHE A 23 -4.86 -5.10 -4.27
N THR A 24 -4.08 -4.25 -3.60
CA THR A 24 -3.81 -2.89 -4.08
C THR A 24 -2.30 -2.66 -4.05
N MET A 25 -1.79 -2.02 -5.10
CA MET A 25 -0.38 -1.68 -5.17
C MET A 25 -0.01 -0.67 -4.08
N PRO A 26 1.23 -0.71 -3.58
CA PRO A 26 1.74 0.30 -2.67
C PRO A 26 1.65 1.70 -3.28
N ASP A 27 1.09 2.65 -2.54
CA ASP A 27 1.02 4.04 -2.98
C ASP A 27 1.27 5.01 -1.81
N PHE A 28 1.96 6.11 -2.11
CA PHE A 28 2.24 7.16 -1.13
C PHE A 28 1.05 8.12 -1.02
N VAL A 29 0.12 7.80 -0.12
CA VAL A 29 -1.00 8.69 0.24
C VAL A 29 -0.50 10.03 0.77
N LYS A 30 0.63 10.02 1.51
CA LYS A 30 1.38 11.22 1.86
C LYS A 30 2.87 10.96 1.63
N PRO A 31 3.50 11.58 0.61
CA PRO A 31 4.93 11.42 0.39
C PRO A 31 5.74 12.07 1.50
N LEU A 32 7.05 11.84 1.49
CA LEU A 32 8.00 12.61 2.28
C LEU A 32 8.09 14.05 1.74
N TYR A 33 8.43 14.97 2.64
CA TYR A 33 8.67 16.36 2.33
C TYR A 33 9.97 16.81 2.98
N ASP A 34 10.55 17.86 2.42
CA ASP A 34 11.72 18.50 2.99
C ASP A 34 11.39 19.06 4.38
N LEU A 35 12.35 18.95 5.29
CA LEU A 35 12.23 19.37 6.67
C LEU A 35 13.46 20.17 7.06
N ASP A 36 13.26 21.44 7.40
CA ASP A 36 14.28 22.27 8.04
C ASP A 36 14.27 22.02 9.55
N VAL A 37 15.45 21.76 10.12
CA VAL A 37 15.62 21.50 11.55
C VAL A 37 16.84 22.23 12.07
N VAL A 38 16.76 22.68 13.33
CA VAL A 38 17.90 23.29 14.02
C VAL A 38 18.89 22.20 14.44
N GLU A 39 20.18 22.46 14.29
CA GLU A 39 21.24 21.55 14.72
C GLU A 39 21.07 21.12 16.19
N GLY A 40 21.28 19.84 16.46
CA GLY A 40 21.11 19.23 17.79
C GLY A 40 19.65 18.98 18.20
N ARG A 41 18.66 19.32 17.36
CA ARG A 41 17.25 18.93 17.56
C ARG A 41 16.94 17.64 16.81
N GLU A 42 15.90 16.94 17.29
CA GLU A 42 15.37 15.75 16.63
C GLU A 42 14.65 16.14 15.31
N ALA A 43 14.93 15.38 14.25
CA ALA A 43 14.24 15.49 12.97
C ALA A 43 13.32 14.27 12.78
N VAL A 44 12.05 14.50 12.43
CA VAL A 44 11.06 13.43 12.24
C VAL A 44 10.47 13.50 10.83
N LEU A 45 10.93 12.61 9.96
CA LEU A 45 10.40 12.42 8.61
C LEU A 45 9.20 11.46 8.66
N ARG A 46 8.08 11.85 8.03
CA ARG A 46 6.82 11.07 8.05
C ARG A 46 6.28 10.91 6.63
N CYS A 47 5.88 9.69 6.29
CA CYS A 47 5.09 9.40 5.10
C CYS A 47 3.86 8.56 5.49
N LYS A 48 2.89 8.47 4.60
CA LYS A 48 1.74 7.57 4.71
C LYS A 48 1.67 6.73 3.45
N VAL A 49 1.69 5.42 3.61
CA VAL A 49 1.62 4.46 2.51
C VAL A 49 0.34 3.64 2.64
N ALA A 50 -0.31 3.37 1.53
CA ALA A 50 -1.43 2.43 1.41
C ALA A 50 -1.03 1.25 0.54
N GLY A 51 -1.70 0.12 0.72
CA GLY A 51 -1.48 -1.11 -0.05
C GLY A 51 -2.08 -2.30 0.69
N LEU A 52 -2.51 -3.31 -0.06
CA LEU A 52 -3.02 -4.57 0.49
C LEU A 52 -2.31 -5.73 -0.23
N PRO A 53 -1.53 -6.56 0.49
CA PRO A 53 -1.17 -6.44 1.91
C PRO A 53 -0.37 -5.16 2.21
N TYR A 54 -0.28 -4.78 3.49
CA TYR A 54 0.47 -3.59 3.89
C TYR A 54 1.95 -3.72 3.43
N PRO A 55 2.50 -2.72 2.74
CA PRO A 55 3.83 -2.82 2.15
C PRO A 55 4.93 -2.83 3.21
N THR A 56 6.05 -3.47 2.87
CA THR A 56 7.29 -3.32 3.65
C THR A 56 7.95 -1.98 3.33
N ILE A 57 8.29 -1.21 4.36
CA ILE A 57 8.93 0.10 4.19
C ILE A 57 10.45 -0.01 4.35
N ILE A 58 11.19 0.56 3.40
CA ILE A 58 12.67 0.63 3.41
C ILE A 58 13.09 2.08 3.20
N TRP A 59 14.01 2.55 4.03
CA TRP A 59 14.52 3.92 3.97
C TRP A 59 15.87 3.99 3.25
N PHE A 60 16.09 5.11 2.56
CA PHE A 60 17.32 5.42 1.83
C PHE A 60 17.81 6.82 2.19
N HIS A 61 19.13 6.99 2.27
CA HIS A 61 19.78 8.29 2.37
C HIS A 61 20.90 8.36 1.33
N ASN A 62 20.86 9.38 0.46
CA ASN A 62 21.81 9.57 -0.64
C ASN A 62 21.97 8.31 -1.51
N GLY A 63 20.84 7.66 -1.84
CA GLY A 63 20.81 6.45 -2.66
C GLY A 63 21.24 5.15 -1.97
N LYS A 64 21.66 5.21 -0.70
CA LYS A 64 22.06 4.01 0.07
C LYS A 64 20.96 3.60 1.05
N ARG A 65 20.64 2.31 1.07
CA ARG A 65 19.73 1.74 2.08
C ARG A 65 20.30 2.01 3.46
N ILE A 66 19.40 2.36 4.36
CA ILE A 66 19.72 2.63 5.75
C ILE A 66 18.84 1.77 6.66
N ASP A 67 19.41 1.30 7.76
CA ASP A 67 18.71 0.49 8.78
C ASP A 67 18.58 1.29 10.09
N SER A 68 17.70 0.86 10.99
CA SER A 68 17.55 1.50 12.30
C SER A 68 18.82 1.30 13.14
N THR A 69 19.28 2.36 13.78
CA THR A 69 20.42 2.42 14.69
C THR A 69 20.01 3.09 16.01
N GLU A 70 20.93 3.25 16.96
CA GLU A 70 20.65 3.90 18.24
C GLU A 70 20.32 5.39 18.08
N ASP A 71 21.04 6.07 17.18
CA ASP A 71 20.89 7.48 16.83
C ASP A 71 19.78 7.77 15.80
N ARG A 72 19.33 6.75 15.05
CA ARG A 72 18.26 6.88 14.05
C ARG A 72 17.28 5.73 14.14
N LYS A 73 16.06 6.03 14.56
CA LYS A 73 14.97 5.06 14.68
C LYS A 73 14.03 5.11 13.46
N MET A 74 13.69 3.95 12.93
CA MET A 74 12.71 3.80 11.84
C MET A 74 11.54 2.96 12.33
N THR A 75 10.32 3.44 12.09
CA THR A 75 9.08 2.74 12.46
C THR A 75 8.14 2.70 11.26
N GLN A 76 7.28 1.68 11.20
CA GLN A 76 6.26 1.49 10.17
C GLN A 76 4.90 1.19 10.78
#